data_AF-W6KTS0-F1
#
_entry.id   AF-W6KTS0-F1
#
_cell.length_a   1.000
_cell.length_b   1.000
_cell.length_c   1.000
_cell.angle_alpha   90.00
_cell.angle_beta   90.00
_cell.angle_gamma   90.00
#
_symmetry.space_group_name_H-M   'P 1'
#
loop_
_entity.id
_entity.type
_entity.pdbx_description
1 polymer ?
#
loop_
_entity_poly.entity_id
_entity_poly.type
_entity_poly.pdbx_seq_one_letter_code
_entity_poly.pdbx_strand_id
1 'polypeptide(L)'
;MKFKPLLFILVLLLFIGNSVVASPPDDETTRLLLSAGDKAMSGGREHYREALAKYTEAHVRSPRSERALYSRAQLLALLGEYKAALVDLDALLEQSPKHLQGLILRVSLNVQRGALEAALLDSAKLVKVYDLLGKVDKRREVQSQMVKLKHYYNRWQSLSDIMEAPLIDYQPTVQNTGMRRRYEECVELLEHIIRDFAMDSLNLRLRRASCALAAGDNQVVSNEVRRVLARDSQSLVAIVLNAKALRGLGSLDQCRSELRRCLSINPEFAPCAKLNRLVRNQQKHAENIARSISEKNFNRAVSEITAAMKEEEHPPNEEQLSAWLCKAYVGLLDTVKGHQECGRALKLLGDTSPAAADVHLDLAELFLMEDDLDKATQEAKKAKELDPRSDKADSLLHKIENIRRNGKRKDYYRILGVPKTASAQEIRRVYRKLAKEYHPDQLRSKDLSDEERSVMDKRFRDMNEAKEVLLDEEKRARYDAGEDVMRPQGQGGGGQPFYGQRFHFSTNGFPEEFAKHFFHQQGGGGGGQTFFHFR
;
A
#
# COMPACT_ATOMS: atom_id res chain seq x y z
N MET A 1 3.38 -23.26 -23.80
CA MET A 1 2.43 -23.87 -22.85
C MET A 1 1.08 -24.01 -23.56
N LYS A 2 0.67 -25.24 -23.87
CA LYS A 2 -0.47 -25.53 -24.75
C LYS A 2 -1.79 -25.24 -24.03
N PHE A 3 -2.64 -24.42 -24.64
CA PHE A 3 -4.05 -24.22 -24.29
C PHE A 3 -4.75 -25.60 -24.19
N LYS A 4 -5.31 -25.93 -23.03
CA LYS A 4 -6.27 -27.04 -22.87
C LYS A 4 -7.67 -26.43 -22.85
N PRO A 5 -8.44 -26.45 -23.95
CA PRO A 5 -9.86 -26.15 -23.91
C PRO A 5 -10.62 -27.38 -23.41
N LEU A 6 -11.61 -27.20 -22.54
CA LEU A 6 -12.96 -27.83 -22.43
C LEU A 6 -13.31 -29.20 -23.07
N LEU A 7 -12.36 -29.99 -23.51
CA LEU A 7 -12.57 -31.14 -24.41
C LEU A 7 -12.33 -32.50 -23.73
N PHE A 8 -12.43 -32.59 -22.40
CA PHE A 8 -12.12 -33.85 -21.70
C PHE A 8 -13.31 -34.61 -21.12
N ILE A 9 -14.57 -34.23 -21.41
CA ILE A 9 -15.75 -35.06 -21.04
C ILE A 9 -16.73 -35.21 -22.23
N LEU A 10 -16.28 -35.10 -23.48
CA LEU A 10 -17.20 -35.23 -24.62
C LEU A 10 -16.62 -35.97 -25.83
N VAL A 11 -16.09 -37.18 -25.65
CA VAL A 11 -15.98 -38.16 -26.74
C VAL A 11 -16.15 -39.58 -26.17
N LEU A 12 -16.85 -40.43 -26.92
CA LEU A 12 -17.14 -41.87 -26.73
C LEU A 12 -18.31 -42.24 -25.79
N LEU A 13 -19.48 -42.52 -26.38
CA LEU A 13 -19.92 -43.90 -26.66
C LEU A 13 -21.30 -43.94 -27.37
N LEU A 14 -21.31 -44.60 -28.53
CA LEU A 14 -22.48 -45.13 -29.23
C LEU A 14 -23.07 -46.33 -28.47
N PHE A 15 -24.41 -46.44 -28.51
CA PHE A 15 -25.30 -47.58 -28.26
C PHE A 15 -25.07 -48.50 -27.03
N ILE A 16 -26.12 -48.67 -26.21
CA ILE A 16 -26.87 -49.93 -25.94
C ILE A 16 -27.88 -49.67 -24.80
N GLY A 17 -29.16 -50.05 -25.02
CA GLY A 17 -30.26 -50.07 -24.02
C GLY A 17 -30.03 -51.14 -22.94
N ASN A 18 -30.80 -51.32 -21.87
CA ASN A 18 -32.20 -51.15 -21.46
C ASN A 18 -32.16 -51.08 -19.90
N SER A 19 -33.16 -50.79 -19.07
CA SER A 19 -34.62 -50.83 -19.09
C SER A 19 -35.12 -50.16 -17.79
N VAL A 20 -36.10 -49.26 -17.86
CA VAL A 20 -37.10 -48.96 -16.81
C VAL A 20 -38.31 -48.34 -17.52
N VAL A 21 -39.54 -48.70 -17.12
CA VAL A 21 -40.87 -48.21 -17.56
C VAL A 21 -40.80 -47.28 -18.78
N ALA A 22 -40.92 -47.89 -19.97
CA ALA A 22 -40.75 -47.16 -21.22
C ALA A 22 -41.86 -46.12 -21.40
N SER A 23 -41.47 -44.85 -21.42
CA SER A 23 -42.19 -43.81 -22.14
C SER A 23 -42.56 -44.35 -23.54
N PRO A 24 -43.74 -44.03 -24.08
CA PRO A 24 -44.12 -44.48 -25.41
C PRO A 24 -42.98 -44.15 -26.39
N PRO A 25 -42.58 -45.10 -27.25
CA PRO A 25 -41.45 -44.91 -28.13
C PRO A 25 -41.68 -43.67 -29.01
N ASP A 26 -40.67 -42.81 -29.12
CA ASP A 26 -40.72 -41.61 -29.95
C ASP A 26 -41.23 -41.98 -31.34
N ASP A 27 -42.18 -41.18 -31.86
CA ASP A 27 -42.67 -41.35 -33.23
C ASP A 27 -41.57 -41.06 -34.26
N GLU A 28 -41.75 -41.56 -35.48
CA GLU A 28 -40.72 -41.49 -36.53
C GLU A 28 -40.28 -40.04 -36.80
N THR A 29 -41.22 -39.12 -36.82
CA THR A 29 -40.98 -37.68 -36.97
C THR A 29 -40.12 -37.10 -35.84
N THR A 30 -40.37 -37.48 -34.58
CA THR A 30 -39.54 -37.05 -33.44
C THR A 30 -38.11 -37.58 -33.60
N ARG A 31 -37.94 -38.84 -34.01
CA ARG A 31 -36.61 -39.43 -34.26
C ARG A 31 -35.85 -38.72 -35.37
N LEU A 32 -36.54 -38.37 -36.47
CA LEU A 32 -35.94 -37.62 -37.58
C LEU A 32 -35.53 -36.21 -37.15
N LEU A 33 -36.36 -35.52 -36.36
CA LEU A 33 -36.02 -34.21 -35.80
C LEU A 33 -34.79 -34.28 -34.89
N LEU A 34 -34.71 -35.28 -34.00
CA LEU A 34 -33.56 -35.48 -33.13
C LEU A 34 -32.28 -35.78 -33.94
N SER A 35 -32.37 -36.64 -34.96
CA SER A 35 -31.23 -36.93 -35.85
C SER A 35 -30.79 -35.71 -36.66
N ALA A 36 -31.74 -34.88 -37.12
CA ALA A 36 -31.43 -33.63 -37.80
C ALA A 36 -30.76 -32.63 -36.85
N GLY A 37 -31.24 -32.56 -35.60
CA GLY A 37 -30.61 -31.78 -34.54
C GLY A 37 -29.17 -32.22 -34.27
N ASP A 38 -28.91 -33.52 -34.14
CA ASP A 38 -27.56 -34.07 -33.92
C ASP A 38 -26.62 -33.75 -35.09
N LYS A 39 -27.13 -33.83 -36.33
CA LYS A 39 -26.38 -33.43 -37.53
C LYS A 39 -26.02 -31.94 -37.50
N ALA A 40 -26.99 -31.07 -37.18
CA ALA A 40 -26.73 -29.64 -37.03
C ALA A 40 -25.73 -29.36 -35.90
N MET A 41 -25.88 -30.03 -34.75
CA MET A 41 -24.99 -29.87 -33.60
C MET A 41 -23.53 -30.24 -33.94
N SER A 42 -23.34 -31.32 -34.71
CA SER A 42 -22.01 -31.73 -35.18
C SER A 42 -21.38 -30.79 -36.23
N GLY A 43 -22.19 -29.94 -36.87
CA GLY A 43 -21.73 -28.87 -37.78
C GLY A 43 -21.03 -27.70 -37.06
N GLY A 44 -21.05 -27.66 -35.72
CA GLY A 44 -20.36 -26.63 -34.93
C GLY A 44 -21.24 -25.43 -34.56
N ARG A 45 -20.62 -24.40 -33.96
CA ARG A 45 -21.33 -23.30 -33.27
C ARG A 45 -22.30 -22.52 -34.16
N GLU A 46 -22.02 -22.40 -35.45
CA GLU A 46 -22.88 -21.67 -36.41
C GLU A 46 -24.26 -22.33 -36.54
N HIS A 47 -24.34 -23.65 -36.36
CA HIS A 47 -25.56 -24.44 -36.49
C HIS A 47 -26.28 -24.70 -35.16
N TYR A 48 -25.80 -24.15 -34.04
CA TYR A 48 -26.43 -24.38 -32.73
C TYR A 48 -27.85 -23.85 -32.64
N ARG A 49 -28.17 -22.74 -33.32
CA ARG A 49 -29.55 -22.22 -33.35
C ARG A 49 -30.49 -23.16 -34.11
N GLU A 50 -30.02 -23.72 -35.21
CA GLU A 50 -30.76 -24.71 -35.99
C GLU A 50 -30.99 -25.99 -35.19
N ALA A 51 -29.93 -26.53 -34.56
CA ALA A 51 -30.02 -27.70 -33.69
C ALA A 51 -31.02 -27.47 -32.54
N LEU A 52 -31.00 -26.28 -31.92
CA LEU A 52 -31.92 -25.93 -30.85
C LEU A 52 -33.37 -25.88 -31.32
N ALA A 53 -33.63 -25.35 -32.51
CA ALA A 53 -34.97 -25.36 -33.10
C ALA A 53 -35.47 -26.79 -33.31
N LYS A 54 -34.63 -27.69 -33.84
CA LYS A 54 -34.98 -29.11 -34.05
C LYS A 54 -35.25 -29.86 -32.75
N TYR A 55 -34.41 -29.67 -31.72
CA TYR A 55 -34.66 -30.27 -30.41
C TYR A 55 -35.90 -29.70 -29.72
N THR A 56 -36.18 -28.41 -29.91
CA THR A 56 -37.39 -27.77 -29.37
C THR A 56 -38.65 -28.31 -30.05
N GLU A 57 -38.64 -28.45 -31.37
CA GLU A 57 -39.74 -29.04 -32.14
C GLU A 57 -39.99 -30.50 -31.73
N ALA A 58 -38.92 -31.28 -31.57
CA ALA A 58 -38.99 -32.65 -31.06
C ALA A 58 -39.62 -32.72 -29.65
N HIS A 59 -39.25 -31.81 -28.75
CA HIS A 59 -39.81 -31.74 -27.40
C HIS A 59 -41.27 -31.30 -27.39
N VAL A 60 -41.66 -30.31 -28.21
CA VAL A 60 -43.07 -29.89 -28.32
C VAL A 60 -43.96 -31.04 -28.78
N ARG A 61 -43.46 -31.84 -29.73
CA ARG A 61 -44.18 -33.00 -30.26
C ARG A 61 -44.24 -34.15 -29.25
N SER A 62 -43.14 -34.42 -28.57
CA SER A 62 -43.00 -35.50 -27.59
C SER A 62 -42.47 -34.96 -26.26
N PRO A 63 -43.31 -34.34 -25.40
CA PRO A 63 -42.86 -33.68 -24.17
C PRO A 63 -42.19 -34.61 -23.16
N ARG A 64 -42.51 -35.91 -23.21
CA ARG A 64 -41.95 -36.97 -22.35
C ARG A 64 -40.75 -37.71 -22.97
N SER A 65 -40.27 -37.27 -24.13
CA SER A 65 -39.09 -37.87 -24.76
C SER A 65 -37.84 -37.55 -23.94
N GLU A 66 -37.25 -38.57 -23.32
CA GLU A 66 -36.01 -38.43 -22.56
C GLU A 66 -34.87 -37.88 -23.42
N ARG A 67 -34.78 -38.36 -24.66
CA ARG A 67 -33.75 -37.93 -25.61
C ARG A 67 -33.94 -36.47 -26.01
N ALA A 68 -35.17 -36.04 -26.28
CA ALA A 68 -35.43 -34.63 -26.62
C ALA A 68 -35.07 -33.70 -25.46
N LEU A 69 -35.47 -34.05 -24.24
CA LEU A 69 -35.13 -33.28 -23.03
C LEU A 69 -33.62 -33.20 -22.82
N TYR A 70 -32.91 -34.34 -22.89
CA TYR A 70 -31.46 -34.36 -22.68
C TYR A 70 -30.70 -33.60 -23.76
N SER A 71 -30.99 -33.84 -25.05
CA SER A 71 -30.31 -33.18 -26.17
C SER A 71 -30.53 -31.66 -26.15
N ARG A 72 -31.76 -31.21 -25.84
CA ARG A 72 -32.05 -29.78 -25.68
C ARG A 72 -31.31 -29.19 -24.49
N ALA A 73 -31.35 -29.84 -23.33
CA ALA A 73 -30.63 -29.40 -22.14
C ALA A 73 -29.12 -29.26 -22.37
N GLN A 74 -28.51 -30.23 -23.04
CA GLN A 74 -27.09 -30.22 -23.35
C GLN A 74 -26.72 -29.03 -24.25
N LEU A 75 -27.52 -28.76 -25.28
CA LEU A 75 -27.27 -27.64 -26.18
C LEU A 75 -27.51 -26.29 -25.51
N LEU A 76 -28.57 -26.17 -24.70
CA LEU A 76 -28.82 -24.98 -23.87
C LEU A 76 -27.67 -24.71 -22.91
N ALA A 77 -27.11 -25.74 -22.28
CA ALA A 77 -25.93 -25.62 -21.44
C ALA A 77 -24.70 -25.11 -22.22
N LEU A 78 -24.48 -25.60 -23.44
CA LEU A 78 -23.39 -25.12 -24.31
C LEU A 78 -23.57 -23.66 -24.75
N LEU A 79 -24.82 -23.20 -24.86
CA LEU A 79 -25.17 -21.82 -25.17
C LEU A 79 -25.12 -20.90 -23.94
N GLY A 80 -24.89 -21.43 -22.74
CA GLY A 80 -24.88 -20.67 -21.48
C GLY A 80 -26.27 -20.44 -20.88
N GLU A 81 -27.32 -21.02 -21.46
CA GLU A 81 -28.71 -20.92 -21.01
C GLU A 81 -29.00 -21.93 -19.87
N TYR A 82 -28.24 -21.81 -18.78
CA TYR A 82 -28.26 -22.80 -17.69
C TYR A 82 -29.61 -22.94 -17.01
N LYS A 83 -30.39 -21.86 -16.90
CA LYS A 83 -31.73 -21.91 -16.29
C LYS A 83 -32.66 -22.80 -17.11
N ALA A 84 -32.70 -22.60 -18.42
CA ALA A 84 -33.52 -23.40 -19.32
C ALA A 84 -33.03 -24.85 -19.38
N ALA A 85 -31.71 -25.07 -19.42
CA ALA A 85 -31.12 -26.41 -19.37
C ALA A 85 -31.51 -27.18 -18.10
N LEU A 86 -31.55 -26.52 -16.94
CA LEU A 86 -31.95 -27.14 -15.68
C LEU A 86 -33.43 -27.52 -15.66
N VAL A 87 -34.32 -26.71 -16.24
CA VAL A 87 -35.75 -27.06 -16.37
C VAL A 87 -35.92 -28.38 -17.13
N ASP A 88 -35.21 -28.55 -18.24
CA ASP A 88 -35.24 -29.79 -19.03
C ASP A 88 -34.68 -30.99 -18.27
N LEU A 89 -33.59 -30.78 -17.52
CA LEU A 89 -32.97 -31.82 -16.70
C LEU A 89 -33.84 -32.23 -15.51
N ASP A 90 -34.56 -31.27 -14.92
CA ASP A 90 -35.50 -31.54 -13.83
C ASP A 90 -36.67 -32.37 -14.35
N ALA A 91 -37.27 -32.00 -15.48
CA ALA A 91 -38.31 -32.78 -16.14
C ALA A 91 -37.83 -34.19 -16.55
N LEU A 92 -36.59 -34.31 -17.04
CA LEU A 92 -35.97 -35.60 -17.38
C LEU A 92 -35.78 -36.49 -16.15
N LEU A 93 -35.25 -35.94 -15.07
CA LEU A 93 -34.89 -36.70 -13.86
C LEU A 93 -36.08 -36.95 -12.94
N GLU A 94 -37.18 -36.22 -13.10
CA GLU A 94 -38.47 -36.56 -12.50
C GLU A 94 -39.05 -37.84 -13.13
N GLN A 95 -38.96 -37.97 -14.46
CA GLN A 95 -39.41 -39.15 -15.20
C GLN A 95 -38.46 -40.34 -15.02
N SER A 96 -37.16 -40.08 -15.14
CA SER A 96 -36.12 -41.10 -15.09
C SER A 96 -35.02 -40.72 -14.08
N PRO A 97 -35.25 -40.97 -12.76
CA PRO A 97 -34.33 -40.55 -11.69
C PRO A 97 -32.93 -41.16 -11.76
N LYS A 98 -32.77 -42.26 -12.52
CA LYS A 98 -31.49 -42.96 -12.72
C LYS A 98 -30.82 -42.61 -14.06
N HIS A 99 -31.34 -41.64 -14.82
CA HIS A 99 -30.80 -41.27 -16.12
C HIS A 99 -29.37 -40.72 -15.99
N LEU A 100 -28.39 -41.54 -16.37
CA LEU A 100 -26.96 -41.33 -16.10
C LEU A 100 -26.44 -39.99 -16.61
N GLN A 101 -26.66 -39.71 -17.89
CA GLN A 101 -26.12 -38.51 -18.54
C GLN A 101 -26.77 -37.22 -18.03
N GLY A 102 -28.05 -37.32 -17.67
CA GLY A 102 -28.81 -36.21 -17.09
C GLY A 102 -28.29 -35.85 -15.71
N LEU A 103 -28.01 -36.85 -14.86
CA LEU A 103 -27.38 -36.64 -13.56
C LEU A 103 -25.98 -36.00 -13.70
N ILE A 104 -25.14 -36.52 -14.60
CA ILE A 104 -23.80 -35.97 -14.83
C ILE A 104 -23.87 -34.49 -15.24
N LEU A 105 -24.72 -34.17 -16.21
CA LEU A 105 -24.89 -32.80 -16.68
C LEU A 105 -25.44 -31.89 -15.59
N ARG A 106 -26.46 -32.33 -14.83
CA ARG A 106 -27.07 -31.52 -13.76
C ARG A 106 -26.11 -31.27 -12.60
N VAL A 107 -25.27 -32.26 -12.22
CA VAL A 107 -24.19 -32.07 -11.24
C VAL A 107 -23.24 -30.97 -11.71
N SER A 108 -22.77 -31.03 -12.96
CA SER A 108 -21.86 -30.03 -13.52
C SER A 108 -22.47 -28.63 -13.53
N LEU A 109 -23.72 -28.50 -13.98
CA LEU A 109 -24.42 -27.20 -13.99
C LEU A 109 -24.67 -26.65 -12.59
N ASN A 110 -25.04 -27.51 -11.64
CA ASN A 110 -25.23 -27.13 -10.23
C ASN A 110 -23.95 -26.59 -9.61
N VAL A 111 -22.82 -27.26 -9.85
CA VAL A 111 -21.50 -26.76 -9.45
C VAL A 111 -21.20 -25.40 -10.09
N GLN A 112 -21.38 -25.27 -11.42
CA GLN A 112 -21.04 -24.05 -12.14
C GLN A 112 -21.84 -22.82 -11.66
N ARG A 113 -23.08 -23.02 -11.21
CA ARG A 113 -23.92 -21.96 -10.63
C ARG A 113 -23.72 -21.76 -9.12
N GLY A 114 -22.87 -22.55 -8.46
CA GLY A 114 -22.64 -22.50 -7.01
C GLY A 114 -23.67 -23.23 -6.16
N ALA A 115 -24.60 -24.00 -6.75
CA ALA A 115 -25.57 -24.82 -6.03
C ALA A 115 -24.95 -26.15 -5.56
N LEU A 116 -23.97 -26.06 -4.65
CA LEU A 116 -23.15 -27.20 -4.22
C LEU A 116 -23.97 -28.30 -3.52
N GLU A 117 -25.00 -27.94 -2.76
CA GLU A 117 -25.89 -28.90 -2.11
C GLU A 117 -26.63 -29.77 -3.13
N ALA A 118 -27.25 -29.15 -4.14
CA ALA A 118 -27.93 -29.86 -5.22
C ALA A 118 -26.96 -30.77 -5.98
N ALA A 119 -25.72 -30.31 -6.23
CA ALA A 119 -24.68 -31.13 -6.84
C ALA A 119 -24.29 -32.34 -5.98
N LEU A 120 -24.21 -32.21 -4.66
CA LEU A 120 -23.93 -33.32 -3.74
C LEU A 120 -25.05 -34.36 -3.74
N LEU A 121 -26.31 -33.91 -3.71
CA LEU A 121 -27.48 -34.79 -3.77
C LEU A 121 -27.51 -35.61 -5.07
N ASP A 122 -27.25 -34.98 -6.21
CA ASP A 122 -27.20 -35.67 -7.49
C ASP A 122 -25.97 -36.56 -7.64
N SER A 123 -24.84 -36.17 -7.07
CA SER A 123 -23.64 -37.03 -7.02
C SER A 123 -23.90 -38.30 -6.21
N ALA A 124 -24.65 -38.21 -5.11
CA ALA A 124 -25.05 -39.39 -4.33
C ALA A 124 -25.94 -40.36 -5.14
N LYS A 125 -26.84 -39.83 -5.98
CA LYS A 125 -27.61 -40.65 -6.93
C LYS A 125 -26.69 -41.29 -7.98
N LEU A 126 -25.73 -40.55 -8.50
CA LEU A 126 -24.77 -41.02 -9.50
C LEU A 126 -23.90 -42.18 -8.98
N VAL A 127 -23.49 -42.15 -7.71
CA VAL A 127 -22.80 -43.27 -7.05
C VAL A 127 -23.64 -44.55 -7.08
N LYS A 128 -24.94 -44.45 -6.74
CA LYS A 128 -25.87 -45.59 -6.80
C LYS A 128 -26.05 -46.11 -8.23
N VAL A 129 -26.14 -45.22 -9.21
CA VAL A 129 -26.25 -45.60 -10.62
C VAL A 129 -24.98 -46.32 -11.10
N TYR A 130 -23.79 -45.84 -10.76
CA TYR A 130 -22.54 -46.52 -11.14
C TYR A 130 -22.34 -47.86 -10.44
N ASP A 131 -22.83 -48.00 -9.21
CA ASP A 131 -22.84 -49.28 -8.50
C ASP A 131 -23.71 -50.32 -9.22
N LEU A 132 -24.93 -49.94 -9.59
CA LEU A 132 -25.85 -50.79 -10.37
C LEU A 132 -25.27 -51.17 -11.75
N LEU A 133 -24.48 -50.30 -12.36
CA LEU A 133 -23.82 -50.55 -13.64
C LEU A 133 -22.49 -51.32 -13.52
N GLY A 134 -22.06 -51.69 -12.29
CA GLY A 134 -20.79 -52.37 -12.06
C GLY A 134 -19.54 -51.52 -12.37
N LYS A 135 -19.68 -50.20 -12.52
CA LYS A 135 -18.57 -49.30 -12.90
C LYS A 135 -17.80 -48.83 -11.66
N VAL A 136 -17.00 -49.74 -11.09
CA VAL A 136 -16.28 -49.54 -9.82
C VAL A 136 -15.38 -48.30 -9.83
N ASP A 137 -14.60 -48.09 -10.89
CA ASP A 137 -13.64 -46.97 -10.95
C ASP A 137 -14.34 -45.63 -11.00
N LYS A 138 -15.38 -45.49 -11.84
CA LYS A 138 -16.19 -44.26 -11.93
C LYS A 138 -16.92 -43.97 -10.62
N ARG A 139 -17.42 -45.01 -9.95
CA ARG A 139 -18.01 -44.87 -8.61
C ARG A 139 -17.00 -44.30 -7.61
N ARG A 140 -15.78 -44.85 -7.55
CA ARG A 140 -14.72 -44.37 -6.66
C ARG A 140 -14.32 -42.94 -6.98
N GLU A 141 -14.22 -42.60 -8.26
CA GLU A 141 -13.96 -41.23 -8.73
C GLU A 141 -15.02 -40.26 -8.22
N VAL A 142 -16.30 -40.54 -8.46
CA VAL A 142 -17.40 -39.68 -7.99
C VAL A 142 -17.41 -39.57 -6.46
N GLN A 143 -17.17 -40.66 -5.74
CA GLN A 143 -17.08 -40.64 -4.27
C GLN A 143 -15.95 -39.72 -3.78
N SER A 144 -14.76 -39.78 -4.42
CA SER A 144 -13.65 -38.89 -4.10
C SER A 144 -14.01 -37.42 -4.35
N GLN A 145 -14.64 -37.13 -5.50
CA GLN A 145 -15.11 -35.79 -5.83
C GLN A 145 -16.18 -35.29 -4.85
N MET A 146 -17.10 -36.15 -4.42
CA MET A 146 -18.10 -35.82 -3.40
C MET A 146 -17.49 -35.43 -2.07
N VAL A 147 -16.43 -36.11 -1.62
CA VAL A 147 -15.74 -35.77 -0.37
C VAL A 147 -15.18 -34.35 -0.44
N LYS A 148 -14.51 -34.00 -1.55
CA LYS A 148 -14.00 -32.64 -1.78
C LYS A 148 -15.12 -31.60 -1.85
N LEU A 149 -16.16 -31.89 -2.63
CA LEU A 149 -17.31 -30.99 -2.79
C LEU A 149 -18.03 -30.76 -1.47
N LYS A 150 -18.16 -31.80 -0.62
CA LYS A 150 -18.75 -31.71 0.72
C LYS A 150 -17.89 -30.84 1.65
N HIS A 151 -16.57 -30.98 1.58
CA HIS A 151 -15.66 -30.11 2.33
C HIS A 151 -15.84 -28.63 1.92
N TYR A 152 -15.93 -28.34 0.62
CA TYR A 152 -16.17 -26.98 0.14
C TYR A 152 -17.57 -26.46 0.51
N TYR A 153 -18.60 -27.29 0.44
CA TYR A 153 -19.95 -26.93 0.84
C TYR A 153 -20.03 -26.51 2.32
N ASN A 154 -19.40 -27.26 3.22
CA ASN A 154 -19.38 -26.90 4.64
C ASN A 154 -18.73 -25.52 4.88
N ARG A 155 -17.64 -25.21 4.17
CA ARG A 155 -17.00 -23.88 4.21
C ARG A 155 -17.86 -22.79 3.54
N TRP A 156 -18.60 -23.16 2.50
CA TRP A 156 -19.52 -22.25 1.82
C TRP A 156 -20.64 -21.80 2.77
N GLN A 157 -21.20 -22.70 3.57
CA GLN A 157 -22.28 -22.38 4.51
C GLN A 157 -21.89 -21.30 5.52
N SER A 158 -20.65 -21.31 6.04
CA SER A 158 -20.14 -20.28 6.95
C SER A 158 -19.93 -18.90 6.29
N LEU A 159 -19.98 -18.84 4.96
CA LEU A 159 -19.82 -17.63 4.15
C LEU A 159 -21.07 -17.31 3.33
N SER A 160 -22.21 -17.91 3.65
CA SER A 160 -23.45 -17.80 2.87
C SER A 160 -23.92 -16.35 2.71
N ASP A 161 -23.85 -15.56 3.78
CA ASP A 161 -24.11 -14.11 3.79
C ASP A 161 -23.27 -13.34 2.74
N ILE A 162 -21.99 -13.69 2.62
CA ILE A 162 -21.07 -13.10 1.64
C ILE A 162 -21.35 -13.63 0.23
N MET A 163 -21.65 -14.92 0.10
CA MET A 163 -21.84 -15.61 -1.18
C MET A 163 -23.16 -15.27 -1.86
N GLU A 164 -24.16 -14.83 -1.10
CA GLU A 164 -25.49 -14.46 -1.60
C GLU A 164 -25.66 -12.95 -1.85
N ALA A 165 -24.73 -12.12 -1.36
CA ALA A 165 -24.74 -10.68 -1.57
C ALA A 165 -24.70 -10.29 -3.08
N PRO A 166 -25.17 -9.10 -3.48
CA PRO A 166 -25.03 -8.61 -4.86
C PRO A 166 -23.56 -8.41 -5.27
N LEU A 167 -23.21 -8.75 -6.52
CA LEU A 167 -21.82 -8.68 -7.02
C LEU A 167 -21.17 -7.29 -6.97
N ILE A 168 -21.97 -6.21 -6.98
CA ILE A 168 -21.46 -4.84 -7.11
C ILE A 168 -21.49 -4.06 -5.77
N ASP A 169 -22.20 -4.57 -4.77
CA ASP A 169 -22.50 -3.87 -3.51
C ASP A 169 -21.53 -4.18 -2.36
N TYR A 170 -20.40 -4.82 -2.64
CA TYR A 170 -19.38 -5.02 -1.62
C TYR A 170 -18.75 -3.67 -1.23
N GLN A 171 -18.94 -3.29 0.02
CA GLN A 171 -18.25 -2.14 0.61
C GLN A 171 -16.82 -2.55 0.99
N PRO A 172 -15.81 -1.71 0.71
CA PRO A 172 -14.45 -1.94 1.15
C PRO A 172 -14.39 -2.05 2.69
N THR A 173 -13.94 -3.18 3.22
CA THR A 173 -13.83 -3.37 4.67
C THR A 173 -12.43 -3.02 5.17
N VAL A 174 -11.95 -1.83 4.79
CA VAL A 174 -10.59 -1.36 5.10
C VAL A 174 -10.33 -1.34 6.62
N GLN A 175 -11.36 -1.09 7.43
CA GLN A 175 -11.24 -0.98 8.89
C GLN A 175 -11.70 -2.21 9.68
N ASN A 176 -12.47 -3.14 9.07
CA ASN A 176 -12.97 -4.32 9.75
C ASN A 176 -12.11 -5.54 9.41
N THR A 177 -11.07 -5.77 10.22
CA THR A 177 -10.11 -6.87 10.05
C THR A 177 -10.79 -8.24 10.05
N GLY A 178 -11.84 -8.42 10.86
CA GLY A 178 -12.63 -9.65 10.90
C GLY A 178 -13.34 -9.92 9.58
N MET A 179 -13.99 -8.90 9.01
CA MET A 179 -14.70 -9.03 7.73
C MET A 179 -13.74 -9.19 6.55
N ARG A 180 -12.59 -8.49 6.57
CA ARG A 180 -11.53 -8.67 5.57
C ARG A 180 -11.05 -10.11 5.51
N ARG A 181 -10.77 -10.74 6.66
CA ARG A 181 -10.37 -12.15 6.71
C ARG A 181 -11.43 -13.09 6.12
N ARG A 182 -12.72 -12.83 6.38
CA ARG A 182 -13.82 -13.62 5.77
C ARG A 182 -13.87 -13.48 4.25
N TYR A 183 -13.57 -12.30 3.70
CA TYR A 183 -13.45 -12.13 2.24
C TYR A 183 -12.22 -12.84 1.67
N GLU A 184 -11.08 -12.83 2.37
CA GLU A 184 -9.89 -13.61 1.97
C GLU A 184 -10.22 -15.12 1.95
N GLU A 185 -10.91 -15.62 2.96
CA GLU A 185 -11.41 -17.01 2.99
C GLU A 185 -12.39 -17.30 1.83
N CYS A 186 -13.26 -16.35 1.46
CA CYS A 186 -14.13 -16.45 0.28
C CYS A 186 -13.30 -16.59 -1.01
N VAL A 187 -12.27 -15.76 -1.19
CA VAL A 187 -11.40 -15.77 -2.38
C VAL A 187 -10.71 -17.13 -2.54
N GLU A 188 -10.15 -17.66 -1.45
CA GLU A 188 -9.47 -18.96 -1.43
C GLU A 188 -10.43 -20.11 -1.71
N LEU A 189 -11.60 -20.12 -1.06
CA LEU A 189 -12.61 -21.15 -1.27
C LEU A 189 -13.06 -21.19 -2.73
N LEU A 190 -13.34 -20.02 -3.32
CA LEU A 190 -13.75 -19.92 -4.72
C LEU A 190 -12.63 -20.31 -5.69
N GLU A 191 -11.38 -20.01 -5.38
CA GLU A 191 -10.24 -20.49 -6.17
C GLU A 191 -10.26 -22.02 -6.29
N HIS A 192 -10.41 -22.71 -5.16
CA HIS A 192 -10.44 -24.17 -5.13
C HIS A 192 -11.65 -24.75 -5.85
N ILE A 193 -12.85 -24.19 -5.64
CA ILE A 193 -14.08 -24.64 -6.34
C ILE A 193 -13.94 -24.45 -7.86
N ILE A 194 -13.46 -23.28 -8.30
CA ILE A 194 -13.27 -22.97 -9.71
C ILE A 194 -12.25 -23.92 -10.34
N ARG A 195 -11.10 -24.13 -9.67
CA ARG A 195 -10.03 -24.99 -10.19
C ARG A 195 -10.47 -26.45 -10.29
N ASP A 196 -11.11 -26.96 -9.26
CA ASP A 196 -11.39 -28.40 -9.14
C ASP A 196 -12.68 -28.80 -9.87
N PHE A 197 -13.67 -27.89 -9.97
CA PHE A 197 -15.02 -28.25 -10.43
C PHE A 197 -15.64 -27.30 -11.46
N ALA A 198 -15.26 -26.02 -11.49
CA ALA A 198 -16.01 -24.98 -12.21
C ALA A 198 -15.13 -24.01 -13.03
N MET A 199 -14.16 -24.54 -13.78
CA MET A 199 -13.13 -23.72 -14.45
C MET A 199 -13.71 -22.67 -15.40
N ASP A 200 -14.82 -22.97 -16.06
CA ASP A 200 -15.45 -22.07 -17.03
C ASP A 200 -16.62 -21.24 -16.44
N SER A 201 -16.89 -21.35 -15.13
CA SER A 201 -17.97 -20.58 -14.50
C SER A 201 -17.65 -19.10 -14.46
N LEU A 202 -18.35 -18.30 -15.27
CA LEU A 202 -18.24 -16.84 -15.24
C LEU A 202 -18.79 -16.26 -13.93
N ASN A 203 -19.86 -16.87 -13.39
CA ASN A 203 -20.51 -16.41 -12.17
C ASN A 203 -19.59 -16.53 -10.94
N LEU A 204 -18.99 -17.71 -10.73
CA LEU A 204 -18.07 -17.91 -9.61
C LEU A 204 -16.81 -17.05 -9.73
N ARG A 205 -16.34 -16.79 -10.95
CA ARG A 205 -15.22 -15.85 -11.20
C ARG A 205 -15.58 -14.42 -10.82
N LEU A 206 -16.77 -13.94 -11.21
CA LEU A 206 -17.26 -12.63 -10.79
C LEU A 206 -17.44 -12.54 -9.28
N ARG A 207 -17.96 -13.60 -8.64
CA ARG A 207 -18.07 -13.67 -7.17
C ARG A 207 -16.70 -13.58 -6.52
N ARG A 208 -15.71 -14.32 -7.03
CA ARG A 208 -14.33 -14.29 -6.54
C ARG A 208 -13.71 -12.90 -6.70
N ALA A 209 -13.92 -12.27 -7.86
CA ALA A 209 -13.50 -10.90 -8.10
C ALA A 209 -14.17 -9.92 -7.10
N SER A 210 -15.44 -10.13 -6.77
CA SER A 210 -16.16 -9.28 -5.82
C SER A 210 -15.62 -9.43 -4.39
N CYS A 211 -15.40 -10.67 -3.93
CA CYS A 211 -14.75 -10.93 -2.64
C CYS A 211 -13.31 -10.37 -2.60
N ALA A 212 -12.54 -10.51 -3.68
CA ALA A 212 -11.18 -9.98 -3.76
C ALA A 212 -11.15 -8.45 -3.70
N LEU A 213 -12.08 -7.78 -4.36
CA LEU A 213 -12.21 -6.33 -4.30
C LEU A 213 -12.52 -5.86 -2.87
N ALA A 214 -13.41 -6.55 -2.16
CA ALA A 214 -13.75 -6.26 -0.77
C ALA A 214 -12.58 -6.49 0.19
N ALA A 215 -11.74 -7.49 -0.09
CA ALA A 215 -10.49 -7.77 0.63
C ALA A 215 -9.35 -6.79 0.29
N GLY A 216 -9.49 -5.97 -0.75
CA GLY A 216 -8.46 -5.05 -1.23
C GLY A 216 -7.44 -5.66 -2.20
N ASP A 217 -7.66 -6.88 -2.70
CA ASP A 217 -6.77 -7.54 -3.66
C ASP A 217 -7.17 -7.22 -5.10
N ASN A 218 -6.80 -6.02 -5.56
CA ASN A 218 -7.11 -5.53 -6.91
C ASN A 218 -6.46 -6.36 -8.04
N GLN A 219 -5.40 -7.12 -7.74
CA GLN A 219 -4.72 -7.95 -8.73
C GLN A 219 -5.53 -9.20 -9.07
N VAL A 220 -6.10 -9.85 -8.06
CA VAL A 220 -7.03 -10.98 -8.26
C VAL A 220 -8.27 -10.53 -9.03
N VAL A 221 -8.83 -9.35 -8.72
CA VAL A 221 -9.97 -8.77 -9.46
C VAL A 221 -9.64 -8.66 -10.95
N SER A 222 -8.52 -8.01 -11.27
CA SER A 222 -8.09 -7.77 -12.66
C SER A 222 -7.86 -9.08 -13.43
N ASN A 223 -7.33 -10.11 -12.76
CA ASN A 223 -7.09 -11.41 -13.36
C ASN A 223 -8.39 -12.18 -13.65
N GLU A 224 -9.36 -12.17 -12.73
CA GLU A 224 -10.65 -12.84 -12.92
C GLU A 224 -11.51 -12.12 -13.95
N VAL A 225 -11.59 -10.79 -13.88
CA VAL A 225 -12.36 -10.01 -14.85
C VAL A 225 -11.82 -10.18 -16.26
N ARG A 226 -10.49 -10.23 -16.45
CA ARG A 226 -9.91 -10.50 -17.78
C ARG A 226 -10.42 -11.81 -18.38
N ARG A 227 -10.54 -12.87 -17.56
CA ARG A 227 -11.06 -14.17 -18.00
C ARG A 227 -12.54 -14.11 -18.35
N VAL A 228 -13.32 -13.33 -17.59
CA VAL A 228 -14.73 -13.10 -17.88
C VAL A 228 -14.91 -12.31 -19.18
N LEU A 229 -14.21 -11.19 -19.34
CA LEU A 229 -14.30 -10.33 -20.53
C LEU A 229 -13.78 -11.00 -21.81
N ALA A 230 -12.92 -12.01 -21.70
CA ALA A 230 -12.51 -12.84 -22.84
C ALA A 230 -13.64 -13.74 -23.36
N ARG A 231 -14.68 -14.00 -22.55
CA ARG A 231 -15.85 -14.81 -22.92
C ARG A 231 -17.09 -13.96 -23.16
N ASP A 232 -17.31 -12.96 -22.32
CA ASP A 232 -18.39 -11.99 -22.40
C ASP A 232 -17.80 -10.57 -22.33
N SER A 233 -17.49 -10.02 -23.51
CA SER A 233 -16.86 -8.70 -23.64
C SER A 233 -17.81 -7.54 -23.31
N GLN A 234 -19.11 -7.79 -23.14
CA GLN A 234 -20.10 -6.76 -22.83
C GLN A 234 -20.62 -6.86 -21.39
N SER A 235 -20.02 -7.71 -20.56
CA SER A 235 -20.36 -7.86 -19.15
C SER A 235 -20.18 -6.56 -18.36
N LEU A 236 -21.27 -5.82 -18.14
CA LEU A 236 -21.28 -4.55 -17.40
C LEU A 236 -20.73 -4.72 -15.97
N VAL A 237 -21.07 -5.84 -15.32
CA VAL A 237 -20.60 -6.20 -13.97
C VAL A 237 -19.07 -6.34 -13.96
N ALA A 238 -18.52 -7.09 -14.92
CA ALA A 238 -17.09 -7.30 -15.02
C ALA A 238 -16.36 -5.97 -15.26
N ILE A 239 -16.85 -5.13 -16.18
CA ILE A 239 -16.26 -3.82 -16.49
C ILE A 239 -16.23 -2.92 -15.25
N VAL A 240 -17.30 -2.85 -14.45
CA VAL A 240 -17.31 -2.08 -13.19
C VAL A 240 -16.31 -2.60 -12.18
N LEU A 241 -16.24 -3.92 -11.98
CA LEU A 241 -15.28 -4.52 -11.04
C LEU A 241 -13.85 -4.19 -11.45
N ASN A 242 -13.53 -4.27 -12.75
CA ASN A 242 -12.22 -3.87 -13.27
C ASN A 242 -11.95 -2.38 -13.04
N ALA A 243 -12.93 -1.52 -13.31
CA ALA A 243 -12.79 -0.08 -13.09
C ALA A 243 -12.53 0.24 -11.60
N LYS A 244 -13.23 -0.41 -10.67
CA LYS A 244 -12.97 -0.28 -9.23
C LYS A 244 -11.56 -0.74 -8.86
N ALA A 245 -11.11 -1.88 -9.38
CA ALA A 245 -9.75 -2.38 -9.14
C ALA A 245 -8.67 -1.46 -9.70
N LEU A 246 -8.83 -0.96 -10.94
CA LEU A 246 -7.93 0.00 -11.56
C LEU A 246 -7.84 1.31 -10.77
N ARG A 247 -8.97 1.78 -10.24
CA ARG A 247 -9.02 2.95 -9.35
C ARG A 247 -8.23 2.69 -8.06
N GLY A 248 -8.40 1.52 -7.44
CA GLY A 248 -7.65 1.12 -6.25
C GLY A 248 -6.15 0.93 -6.50
N LEU A 249 -5.73 0.68 -7.74
CA LEU A 249 -4.33 0.65 -8.16
C LEU A 249 -3.78 2.03 -8.57
N GLY A 250 -4.56 3.10 -8.43
CA GLY A 250 -4.18 4.45 -8.88
C GLY A 250 -4.15 4.65 -10.41
N SER A 251 -4.54 3.65 -11.21
CA SER A 251 -4.55 3.70 -12.68
C SER A 251 -5.79 4.41 -13.23
N LEU A 252 -5.95 5.70 -12.88
CA LEU A 252 -7.17 6.47 -13.15
C LEU A 252 -7.51 6.61 -14.63
N ASP A 253 -6.51 6.72 -15.52
CA ASP A 253 -6.75 6.85 -16.96
C ASP A 253 -7.33 5.58 -17.58
N GLN A 254 -6.80 4.41 -17.17
CA GLN A 254 -7.34 3.12 -17.58
C GLN A 254 -8.75 2.92 -17.01
N CYS A 255 -8.96 3.29 -15.74
CA CYS A 255 -10.28 3.29 -15.10
C CYS A 255 -11.30 4.12 -15.91
N ARG A 256 -10.95 5.35 -16.32
CA ARG A 256 -11.82 6.20 -17.15
C ARG A 256 -12.08 5.62 -18.54
N SER A 257 -11.12 4.91 -19.12
CA SER A 257 -11.33 4.21 -20.38
C SER A 257 -12.39 3.11 -20.24
N GLU A 258 -12.29 2.27 -19.21
CA GLU A 258 -13.27 1.21 -18.92
C GLU A 258 -14.65 1.79 -18.59
N LEU A 259 -14.72 2.89 -17.83
CA LEU A 259 -15.98 3.55 -17.52
C LEU A 259 -16.66 4.16 -18.75
N ARG A 260 -15.89 4.74 -19.67
CA ARG A 260 -16.42 5.21 -20.97
C ARG A 260 -16.99 4.06 -21.79
N ARG A 261 -16.27 2.93 -21.85
CA ARG A 261 -16.74 1.71 -22.50
C ARG A 261 -18.03 1.17 -21.86
N CYS A 262 -18.10 1.19 -20.54
CA CYS A 262 -19.31 0.76 -19.82
C CYS A 262 -20.53 1.61 -20.20
N LEU A 263 -20.37 2.93 -20.14
CA LEU A 263 -21.45 3.88 -20.45
C LEU A 263 -21.79 3.92 -21.95
N SER A 264 -20.88 3.53 -22.83
CA SER A 264 -21.20 3.35 -24.25
C SER A 264 -22.06 2.10 -24.51
N ILE A 265 -21.90 1.05 -23.69
CA ILE A 265 -22.74 -0.15 -23.76
C ILE A 265 -24.13 0.13 -23.15
N ASN A 266 -24.16 0.75 -21.96
CA ASN A 266 -25.41 1.14 -21.30
C ASN A 266 -25.24 2.48 -20.56
N PRO A 267 -25.77 3.59 -21.12
CA PRO A 267 -25.70 4.91 -20.49
C PRO A 267 -26.41 5.02 -19.14
N GLU A 268 -27.43 4.18 -18.90
CA GLU A 268 -28.26 4.21 -17.68
C GLU A 268 -27.70 3.31 -16.57
N PHE A 269 -26.57 2.64 -16.80
CA PHE A 269 -25.99 1.75 -15.80
C PHE A 269 -25.41 2.53 -14.61
N ALA A 270 -26.25 2.71 -13.59
CA ALA A 270 -25.99 3.55 -12.43
C ALA A 270 -24.62 3.31 -11.74
N PRO A 271 -24.13 2.06 -11.57
CA PRO A 271 -22.81 1.83 -10.97
C PRO A 271 -21.66 2.49 -11.75
N CYS A 272 -21.68 2.43 -13.08
CA CYS A 272 -20.68 3.09 -13.92
C CYS A 272 -20.83 4.61 -13.89
N ALA A 273 -22.07 5.12 -13.94
CA ALA A 273 -22.32 6.56 -13.91
C ALA A 273 -21.82 7.20 -12.60
N LYS A 274 -22.13 6.57 -11.45
CA LYS A 274 -21.66 7.00 -10.12
C LYS A 274 -20.13 6.97 -10.04
N LEU A 275 -19.50 5.86 -10.40
CA LEU A 275 -18.05 5.71 -10.33
C LEU A 275 -17.31 6.68 -11.28
N ASN A 276 -17.86 6.93 -12.47
CA ASN A 276 -17.29 7.88 -13.42
C ASN A 276 -17.31 9.32 -12.90
N ARG A 277 -18.36 9.73 -12.17
CA ARG A 277 -18.39 11.03 -11.51
C ARG A 277 -17.27 11.15 -10.46
N LEU A 278 -17.14 10.14 -9.59
CA LEU A 278 -16.11 10.12 -8.54
C LEU A 278 -14.70 10.19 -9.14
N VAL A 279 -14.39 9.36 -10.13
CA VAL A 279 -13.06 9.33 -10.75
C VAL A 279 -12.71 10.64 -11.45
N ARG A 280 -13.69 11.28 -12.11
CA ARG A 280 -13.50 12.60 -12.73
C ARG A 280 -13.18 13.69 -11.70
N ASN A 281 -13.91 13.70 -10.58
CA ASN A 281 -13.66 14.65 -9.50
C ASN A 281 -12.31 14.40 -8.85
N GLN A 282 -11.96 13.13 -8.59
CA GLN A 282 -10.66 12.72 -8.05
C GLN A 282 -9.50 13.23 -8.92
N GLN A 283 -9.56 13.08 -10.24
CA GLN A 283 -8.54 13.61 -11.14
C GLN A 283 -8.46 15.14 -11.10
N LYS A 284 -9.62 15.81 -11.15
CA LYS A 284 -9.68 17.27 -11.09
C LYS A 284 -9.07 17.82 -9.79
N HIS A 285 -9.37 17.21 -8.64
CA HIS A 285 -8.78 17.59 -7.37
C HIS A 285 -7.28 17.34 -7.37
N ALA A 286 -6.80 16.18 -7.83
CA ALA A 286 -5.37 15.88 -7.92
C ALA A 286 -4.60 16.93 -8.75
N GLU A 287 -5.13 17.32 -9.92
CA GLU A 287 -4.55 18.37 -10.77
C GLU A 287 -4.53 19.73 -10.07
N ASN A 288 -5.62 20.11 -9.41
CA ASN A 288 -5.73 21.37 -8.66
C ASN A 288 -4.77 21.44 -7.48
N ILE A 289 -4.64 20.34 -6.74
CA ILE A 289 -3.75 20.22 -5.58
C ILE A 289 -2.31 20.31 -6.05
N ALA A 290 -1.91 19.53 -7.07
CA ALA A 290 -0.56 19.56 -7.63
C ALA A 290 -0.17 20.98 -8.08
N ARG A 291 -1.06 21.66 -8.81
CA ARG A 291 -0.87 23.05 -9.21
C ARG A 291 -0.72 23.98 -8.02
N SER A 292 -1.62 23.91 -7.04
CA SER A 292 -1.57 24.77 -5.84
C SER A 292 -0.29 24.58 -5.03
N ILE A 293 0.19 23.34 -4.89
CA ILE A 293 1.47 23.03 -4.23
C ILE A 293 2.64 23.61 -5.04
N SER A 294 2.64 23.47 -6.37
CA SER A 294 3.70 24.01 -7.23
C SER A 294 3.79 25.54 -7.20
N GLU A 295 2.64 26.21 -7.11
CA GLU A 295 2.51 27.66 -6.98
C GLU A 295 2.74 28.15 -5.54
N LYS A 296 3.06 27.25 -4.60
CA LYS A 296 3.20 27.51 -3.15
C LYS A 296 1.96 28.14 -2.51
N ASN A 297 0.79 27.95 -3.11
CA ASN A 297 -0.49 28.38 -2.56
C ASN A 297 -1.06 27.29 -1.64
N PHE A 298 -0.42 27.10 -0.49
CA PHE A 298 -0.72 25.99 0.42
C PHE A 298 -2.11 26.09 1.08
N ASN A 299 -2.62 27.30 1.33
CA ASN A 299 -3.98 27.49 1.83
C ASN A 299 -5.03 26.93 0.85
N ARG A 300 -4.86 27.20 -0.45
CA ARG A 300 -5.73 26.63 -1.48
C ARG A 300 -5.57 25.12 -1.57
N ALA A 301 -4.33 24.61 -1.47
CA ALA A 301 -4.08 23.17 -1.45
C ALA A 301 -4.82 22.47 -0.30
N VAL A 302 -4.74 22.99 0.93
CA VAL A 302 -5.46 22.46 2.10
C VAL A 302 -6.97 22.46 1.85
N SER A 303 -7.52 23.54 1.29
CA SER A 303 -8.96 23.62 0.99
C SER A 303 -9.40 22.57 -0.05
N GLU A 304 -8.63 22.38 -1.12
CA GLU A 304 -8.93 21.39 -2.16
C GLU A 304 -8.79 19.95 -1.63
N ILE A 305 -7.76 19.66 -0.83
CA ILE A 305 -7.58 18.33 -0.23
C ILE A 305 -8.73 18.02 0.74
N THR A 306 -9.09 18.99 1.59
CA THR A 306 -10.22 18.84 2.54
C THR A 306 -11.54 18.63 1.80
N ALA A 307 -11.73 19.28 0.64
CA ALA A 307 -12.89 19.04 -0.21
C ALA A 307 -12.89 17.62 -0.80
N ALA A 308 -11.74 17.16 -1.31
CA ALA A 308 -11.59 15.81 -1.86
C ALA A 308 -11.88 14.72 -0.82
N MET A 309 -11.40 14.89 0.42
CA MET A 309 -11.65 13.95 1.53
C MET A 309 -13.11 13.89 1.98
N LYS A 310 -13.95 14.87 1.61
CA LYS A 310 -15.38 14.89 1.92
C LYS A 310 -16.25 14.23 0.85
N GLU A 311 -15.70 13.95 -0.34
CA GLU A 311 -16.48 13.35 -1.43
C GLU A 311 -16.81 11.88 -1.21
N GLU A 312 -15.91 11.14 -0.56
CA GLU A 312 -16.05 9.71 -0.31
C GLU A 312 -15.45 9.36 1.04
N GLU A 313 -16.15 8.52 1.79
CA GLU A 313 -15.65 7.94 3.02
C GLU A 313 -14.60 6.87 2.66
N HIS A 314 -13.36 7.05 3.11
CA HIS A 314 -12.21 6.20 2.77
C HIS A 314 -11.90 6.11 1.27
N PRO A 315 -11.50 7.24 0.65
CA PRO A 315 -11.14 7.23 -0.77
C PRO A 315 -9.92 6.33 -1.02
N PRO A 316 -9.81 5.67 -2.19
CA PRO A 316 -8.68 4.79 -2.49
C PRO A 316 -7.29 5.45 -2.52
N ASN A 317 -7.22 6.77 -2.42
CA ASN A 317 -5.99 7.56 -2.36
C ASN A 317 -5.89 8.36 -1.05
N GLU A 318 -6.51 7.89 0.03
CA GLU A 318 -6.52 8.54 1.35
C GLU A 318 -5.08 8.80 1.86
N GLU A 319 -4.17 7.85 1.64
CA GLU A 319 -2.76 7.96 1.99
C GLU A 319 -2.06 9.09 1.22
N GLN A 320 -2.38 9.24 -0.07
CA GLN A 320 -1.84 10.31 -0.92
C GLN A 320 -2.38 11.69 -0.51
N LEU A 321 -3.68 11.79 -0.20
CA LEU A 321 -4.30 13.02 0.28
C LEU A 321 -3.69 13.45 1.63
N SER A 322 -3.46 12.50 2.53
CA SER A 322 -2.82 12.76 3.84
C SER A 322 -1.38 13.23 3.67
N ALA A 323 -0.61 12.63 2.76
CA ALA A 323 0.76 13.07 2.46
C ALA A 323 0.79 14.48 1.86
N TRP A 324 -0.16 14.83 0.98
CA TRP A 324 -0.27 16.20 0.45
C TRP A 324 -0.69 17.22 1.52
N LEU A 325 -1.52 16.83 2.49
CA LEU A 325 -1.88 17.68 3.63
C LEU A 325 -0.67 17.95 4.54
N CYS A 326 0.09 16.91 4.86
CA CYS A 326 1.37 17.03 5.57
C CYS A 326 2.26 18.08 4.89
N LYS A 327 2.56 17.89 3.60
CA LYS A 327 3.36 18.82 2.80
C LYS A 327 2.80 20.24 2.77
N ALA A 328 1.48 20.39 2.66
CA ALA A 328 0.85 21.70 2.64
C ALA A 328 1.00 22.43 3.98
N TYR A 329 0.88 21.74 5.11
CA TYR A 329 1.09 22.33 6.43
C TYR A 329 2.56 22.64 6.73
N VAL A 330 3.50 21.83 6.24
CA VAL A 330 4.93 22.18 6.25
C VAL A 330 5.15 23.49 5.48
N GLY A 331 4.56 23.61 4.29
CA GLY A 331 4.61 24.84 3.49
C GLY A 331 3.97 26.06 4.16
N LEU A 332 2.98 25.86 5.03
CA LEU A 332 2.34 26.91 5.84
C LEU A 332 3.11 27.22 7.13
N LEU A 333 4.16 26.47 7.46
CA LEU A 333 4.90 26.55 8.72
C LEU A 333 4.01 26.30 9.95
N ASP A 334 2.91 25.54 9.80
CA ASP A 334 2.03 25.15 10.90
C ASP A 334 2.53 23.82 11.47
N THR A 335 3.41 23.88 12.47
CA THR A 335 4.07 22.67 13.00
C THR A 335 3.09 21.75 13.71
N VAL A 336 2.06 22.28 14.38
CA VAL A 336 1.08 21.48 15.11
C VAL A 336 0.26 20.61 14.15
N LYS A 337 -0.32 21.21 13.11
CA LYS A 337 -1.09 20.44 12.12
C LYS A 337 -0.19 19.64 11.20
N GLY A 338 1.01 20.13 10.90
CA GLY A 338 2.02 19.40 10.16
C GLY A 338 2.31 18.05 10.80
N HIS A 339 2.69 18.02 12.08
CA HIS A 339 2.95 16.77 12.79
C HIS A 339 1.74 15.83 12.82
N GLN A 340 0.54 16.37 13.01
CA GLN A 340 -0.70 15.59 13.02
C GLN A 340 -0.93 14.88 11.67
N GLU A 341 -0.88 15.61 10.56
CA GLU A 341 -1.16 15.05 9.24
C GLU A 341 -0.02 14.19 8.70
N CYS A 342 1.24 14.54 8.97
CA CYS A 342 2.38 13.68 8.63
C CYS A 342 2.33 12.36 9.41
N GLY A 343 2.00 12.39 10.71
CA GLY A 343 1.79 11.19 11.51
C GLY A 343 0.62 10.33 11.01
N ARG A 344 -0.46 10.95 10.52
CA ARG A 344 -1.55 10.23 9.84
C ARG A 344 -1.07 9.57 8.55
N ALA A 345 -0.33 10.29 7.72
CA ALA A 345 0.20 9.78 6.45
C ALA A 345 1.12 8.56 6.67
N LEU A 346 2.03 8.60 7.66
CA LEU A 346 2.90 7.46 8.00
C LEU A 346 2.11 6.23 8.47
N LYS A 347 1.03 6.41 9.24
CA LYS A 347 0.17 5.29 9.66
C LYS A 347 -0.51 4.60 8.48
N LEU A 348 -0.91 5.37 7.46
CA LEU A 348 -1.58 4.85 6.28
C LEU A 348 -0.60 4.21 5.29
N LEU A 349 0.55 4.86 5.03
CA LEU A 349 1.57 4.38 4.10
C LEU A 349 2.41 3.23 4.67
N GLY A 350 2.53 3.17 6.00
CA GLY A 350 3.52 2.36 6.71
C GLY A 350 4.85 3.10 6.86
N ASP A 351 5.28 3.28 8.10
CA ASP A 351 6.51 4.02 8.49
C ASP A 351 7.80 3.51 7.81
N THR A 352 7.80 2.25 7.36
CA THR A 352 8.95 1.61 6.71
C THR A 352 8.77 1.43 5.20
N SER A 353 7.67 1.96 4.63
CA SER A 353 7.40 1.88 3.20
C SER A 353 8.27 2.88 2.44
N PRO A 354 8.83 2.53 1.27
CA PRO A 354 9.50 3.50 0.41
C PRO A 354 8.64 4.72 0.06
N ALA A 355 7.31 4.56 0.04
CA ALA A 355 6.36 5.65 -0.21
C ALA A 355 6.31 6.70 0.93
N ALA A 356 6.79 6.36 2.13
CA ALA A 356 6.85 7.27 3.28
C ALA A 356 8.08 8.19 3.27
N ALA A 357 9.06 7.97 2.38
CA ALA A 357 10.32 8.71 2.37
C ALA A 357 10.13 10.25 2.31
N ASP A 358 9.26 10.73 1.42
CA ASP A 358 8.97 12.17 1.31
C ASP A 358 8.29 12.72 2.59
N VAL A 359 7.45 11.93 3.27
CA VAL A 359 6.78 12.35 4.53
C VAL A 359 7.79 12.47 5.67
N HIS A 360 8.81 11.60 5.73
CA HIS A 360 9.91 11.74 6.69
C HIS A 360 10.77 12.98 6.43
N LEU A 361 10.95 13.38 5.16
CA LEU A 361 11.61 14.66 4.84
C LEU A 361 10.77 15.84 5.34
N ASP A 362 9.46 15.82 5.10
CA ASP A 362 8.53 16.86 5.58
C ASP A 362 8.56 16.95 7.12
N LEU A 363 8.58 15.82 7.84
CA LEU A 363 8.75 15.80 9.31
C LEU A 363 10.10 16.36 9.77
N ALA A 364 11.18 16.03 9.07
CA ALA A 364 12.50 16.59 9.39
C ALA A 364 12.53 18.12 9.21
N GLU A 365 11.82 18.65 8.21
CA GLU A 365 11.64 20.10 8.04
C GLU A 365 10.84 20.72 9.19
N LEU A 366 9.78 20.06 9.67
CA LEU A 366 9.03 20.53 10.84
C LEU A 366 9.90 20.57 12.10
N PHE A 367 10.68 19.53 12.39
CA PHE A 367 11.60 19.53 13.54
C PHE A 367 12.70 20.58 13.42
N LEU A 368 13.14 20.91 12.20
CA LEU A 368 14.04 22.05 11.97
C LEU A 368 13.39 23.39 12.33
N MET A 369 12.10 23.58 12.08
CA MET A 369 11.38 24.80 12.48
C MET A 369 11.25 24.92 14.00
N GLU A 370 11.28 23.79 14.71
CA GLU A 370 11.21 23.70 16.18
C GLU A 370 12.60 23.69 16.84
N ASP A 371 13.67 23.89 16.08
CA ASP A 371 15.08 23.80 16.50
C ASP A 371 15.50 22.43 17.12
N ASP A 372 14.70 21.38 16.93
CA ASP A 372 15.01 20.01 17.37
C ASP A 372 15.87 19.30 16.32
N LEU A 373 17.16 19.66 16.29
CA LEU A 373 18.12 19.13 15.33
C LEU A 373 18.33 17.62 15.43
N ASP A 374 18.07 17.01 16.59
CA ASP A 374 18.27 15.58 16.80
C ASP A 374 17.15 14.78 16.16
N LYS A 375 15.89 15.16 16.39
CA LYS A 375 14.76 14.54 15.69
C LYS A 375 14.78 14.83 14.20
N ALA A 376 15.13 16.05 13.78
CA ALA A 376 15.29 16.38 12.37
C ALA A 376 16.32 15.46 11.67
N THR A 377 17.46 15.20 12.34
CA THR A 377 18.48 14.29 11.82
C THR A 377 17.96 12.85 11.72
N GLN A 378 17.20 12.41 12.74
CA GLN A 378 16.64 11.06 12.78
C GLN A 378 15.68 10.83 11.59
N GLU A 379 14.72 11.73 11.39
CA GLU A 379 13.74 11.62 10.32
C GLU A 379 14.39 11.74 8.93
N ALA A 380 15.34 12.66 8.73
CA ALA A 380 16.07 12.77 7.46
C ALA A 380 16.91 11.52 7.14
N LYS A 381 17.49 10.85 8.17
CA LYS A 381 18.19 9.57 7.98
C LYS A 381 17.22 8.45 7.61
N LYS A 382 16.06 8.35 8.25
CA LYS A 382 15.02 7.38 7.86
C LYS A 382 14.61 7.57 6.40
N ALA A 383 14.37 8.81 5.98
CA ALA A 383 14.08 9.11 4.58
C ALA A 383 15.19 8.60 3.63
N LYS A 384 16.47 8.78 4.01
CA LYS A 384 17.62 8.28 3.23
C LYS A 384 17.72 6.76 3.20
N GLU A 385 17.35 6.08 4.28
CA GLU A 385 17.31 4.61 4.33
C GLU A 385 16.21 4.05 3.42
N LEU A 386 15.05 4.72 3.38
CA LEU A 386 13.91 4.34 2.53
C LEU A 386 14.14 4.67 1.04
N ASP A 387 14.83 5.77 0.74
CA ASP A 387 15.30 6.11 -0.60
C ASP A 387 16.80 6.48 -0.61
N PRO A 388 17.69 5.49 -0.81
CA PRO A 388 19.13 5.71 -0.84
C PRO A 388 19.62 6.64 -1.95
N ARG A 389 18.79 6.92 -2.97
CA ARG A 389 19.13 7.81 -4.09
C ARG A 389 18.52 9.21 -3.94
N SER A 390 17.89 9.51 -2.81
CA SER A 390 17.27 10.82 -2.57
C SER A 390 18.32 11.92 -2.37
N ASP A 391 18.50 12.76 -3.40
CA ASP A 391 19.31 13.98 -3.32
C ASP A 391 18.73 14.97 -2.28
N LYS A 392 17.40 14.97 -2.11
CA LYS A 392 16.71 15.81 -1.12
C LYS A 392 17.15 15.42 0.29
N ALA A 393 17.19 14.13 0.61
CA ALA A 393 17.62 13.65 1.92
C ALA A 393 19.08 14.04 2.22
N ASP A 394 19.98 13.88 1.24
CA ASP A 394 21.39 14.30 1.38
C ASP A 394 21.52 15.80 1.63
N SER A 395 20.79 16.60 0.85
CA SER A 395 20.80 18.06 1.00
C SER A 395 20.28 18.51 2.37
N LEU A 396 19.25 17.84 2.90
CA LEU A 396 18.66 18.15 4.19
C LEU A 396 19.59 17.74 5.34
N LEU A 397 20.21 16.56 5.26
CA LEU A 397 21.22 16.12 6.24
C LEU A 397 22.41 17.07 6.29
N HIS A 398 22.92 17.49 5.13
CA HIS A 398 24.00 18.49 5.07
C HIS A 398 23.56 19.85 5.66
N LYS A 399 22.32 20.28 5.39
CA LYS A 399 21.74 21.49 6.01
C LYS A 399 21.68 21.38 7.53
N ILE A 400 21.19 20.26 8.06
CA ILE A 400 21.12 20.01 9.52
C ILE A 400 22.53 20.00 10.13
N GLU A 401 23.50 19.35 9.48
CA GLU A 401 24.88 19.33 9.96
C GLU A 401 25.49 20.73 10.00
N ASN A 402 25.25 21.54 8.98
CA ASN A 402 25.72 22.93 8.95
C ASN A 402 25.07 23.78 10.05
N ILE A 403 23.76 23.65 10.27
CA ILE A 403 23.07 24.33 11.38
C ILE A 403 23.66 23.88 12.71
N ARG A 404 23.89 22.58 12.91
CA ARG A 404 24.48 22.01 14.12
C ARG A 404 25.91 22.49 14.35
N ARG A 405 26.73 22.55 13.29
CA ARG A 405 28.10 23.08 13.35
C ARG A 405 28.09 24.56 13.71
N ASN A 406 27.25 25.35 13.04
CA ASN A 406 27.13 26.79 13.28
C ASN A 406 26.54 27.13 14.66
N GLY A 407 25.60 26.33 15.17
CA GLY A 407 25.01 26.50 16.50
C GLY A 407 25.92 26.04 17.65
N LYS A 408 26.80 25.04 17.41
CA LYS A 408 27.86 24.65 18.36
C LYS A 408 29.05 25.61 18.35
N ARG A 409 29.21 26.38 17.28
CA ARG A 409 30.29 27.35 17.14
C ARG A 409 30.04 28.52 18.08
N LYS A 410 31.02 28.81 18.94
CA LYS A 410 31.00 30.01 19.78
C LYS A 410 30.94 31.24 18.89
N ASP A 411 29.95 32.11 19.11
CA ASP A 411 29.90 33.42 18.48
C ASP A 411 30.84 34.37 19.23
N TYR A 412 32.08 34.47 18.76
CA TYR A 412 33.13 35.26 19.42
C TYR A 412 32.80 36.76 19.44
N TYR A 413 32.04 37.25 18.44
CA TYR A 413 31.58 38.64 18.41
C TYR A 413 30.54 38.88 19.50
N ARG A 414 29.60 37.95 19.66
CA ARG A 414 28.61 38.00 20.75
C ARG A 414 29.23 37.83 22.13
N ILE A 415 30.25 36.97 22.28
CA ILE A 415 30.99 36.79 23.55
C ILE A 415 31.66 38.09 23.99
N LEU A 416 32.25 38.85 23.05
CA LEU A 416 32.84 40.16 23.35
C LEU A 416 31.83 41.32 23.30
N GLY A 417 30.59 41.09 22.88
CA GLY A 417 29.54 42.11 22.78
C GLY A 417 29.80 43.16 21.70
N VAL A 418 30.46 42.79 20.60
CA VAL A 418 30.83 43.69 19.50
C VAL A 418 30.16 43.26 18.18
N PRO A 419 29.87 44.19 17.25
CA PRO A 419 29.36 43.81 15.93
C PRO A 419 30.44 43.11 15.08
N LYS A 420 30.04 42.31 14.09
CA LYS A 420 30.97 41.65 13.15
C LYS A 420 31.88 42.62 12.39
N THR A 421 31.42 43.87 12.22
CA THR A 421 32.15 44.97 11.57
C THR A 421 33.16 45.66 12.49
N ALA A 422 33.30 45.24 13.76
CA ALA A 422 34.18 45.90 14.73
C ALA A 422 35.66 45.87 14.30
N SER A 423 36.34 47.00 14.47
CA SER A 423 37.77 47.13 14.17
C SER A 423 38.64 46.41 15.22
N ALA A 424 39.87 46.03 14.85
CA ALA A 424 40.80 45.40 15.80
C ALA A 424 41.07 46.28 17.04
N GLN A 425 41.03 47.61 16.90
CA GLN A 425 41.19 48.55 18.01
C GLN A 425 39.98 48.53 18.97
N GLU A 426 38.76 48.44 18.43
CA GLU A 426 37.52 48.32 19.21
C GLU A 426 37.48 46.99 19.98
N ILE A 427 37.83 45.89 19.32
CA ILE A 427 37.90 44.55 19.93
C ILE A 427 38.93 44.55 21.08
N ARG A 428 40.13 45.14 20.89
CA ARG A 428 41.12 45.31 21.98
C ARG A 428 40.61 46.16 23.13
N ARG A 429 39.87 47.24 22.84
CA ARG A 429 39.32 48.14 23.87
C ARG A 429 38.26 47.43 24.70
N VAL A 430 37.32 46.76 24.06
CA VAL A 430 36.22 46.04 24.74
C VAL A 430 36.75 44.84 25.52
N TYR A 431 37.66 44.06 24.94
CA TYR A 431 38.34 42.97 25.65
C TYR A 431 39.05 43.46 26.91
N ARG A 432 39.81 44.57 26.86
CA ARG A 432 40.50 45.11 28.05
C ARG A 432 39.53 45.50 29.17
N LYS A 433 38.36 46.03 28.81
CA LYS A 433 37.31 46.39 29.76
C LYS A 433 36.74 45.13 30.43
N LEU A 434 36.34 44.15 29.62
CA LEU A 434 35.78 42.89 30.11
C LEU A 434 36.81 42.06 30.89
N ALA A 435 38.05 42.00 30.43
CA ALA A 435 39.12 41.23 31.07
C ALA A 435 39.51 41.78 32.45
N LYS A 436 39.35 43.10 32.68
CA LYS A 436 39.47 43.69 34.01
C LYS A 436 38.33 43.18 34.89
N GLU A 437 37.08 43.36 34.43
CA GLU A 437 35.86 43.01 35.16
C GLU A 437 35.75 41.52 35.54
N TYR A 438 36.18 40.63 34.65
CA TYR A 438 36.16 39.18 34.84
C TYR A 438 37.52 38.58 35.28
N HIS A 439 38.49 39.42 35.68
CA HIS A 439 39.80 38.91 36.13
C HIS A 439 39.66 38.12 37.45
N PRO A 440 40.33 36.96 37.62
CA PRO A 440 40.28 36.18 38.85
C PRO A 440 40.59 37.00 40.11
N ASP A 441 41.53 37.95 40.04
CA ASP A 441 41.88 38.80 41.20
C ASP A 441 40.78 39.79 41.58
N GLN A 442 39.97 40.28 40.62
CA GLN A 442 38.83 41.16 40.90
C GLN A 442 37.61 40.36 41.39
N LEU A 443 37.55 39.06 41.09
CA LEU A 443 36.49 38.14 41.52
C LEU A 443 36.81 37.47 42.87
N ARG A 444 38.10 37.34 43.24
CA ARG A 444 38.55 36.84 44.56
C ARG A 444 38.09 37.71 45.73
N SER A 445 37.84 38.99 45.50
CA SER A 445 37.36 39.94 46.52
C SER A 445 35.82 39.98 46.65
N LYS A 446 35.09 39.14 45.91
CA LYS A 446 33.63 39.03 45.99
C LYS A 446 33.21 37.69 46.62
N ASP A 447 32.22 37.73 47.51
CA ASP A 447 31.56 36.53 48.05
C ASP A 447 30.67 35.90 46.98
N LEU A 448 31.27 35.04 46.16
CA LEU A 448 30.62 34.28 45.08
C LEU A 448 30.61 32.79 45.45
N SER A 449 29.53 32.09 45.11
CA SER A 449 29.45 30.63 45.24
C SER A 449 30.41 29.93 44.27
N ASP A 450 30.73 28.66 44.51
CA ASP A 450 31.61 27.87 43.63
C ASP A 450 31.04 27.70 42.22
N GLU A 451 29.71 27.67 42.10
CA GLU A 451 28.99 27.61 40.83
C GLU A 451 29.14 28.94 40.05
N GLU A 452 28.98 30.08 40.73
CA GLU A 452 29.16 31.40 40.13
C GLU A 452 30.60 31.63 39.68
N ARG A 453 31.59 31.21 40.48
CA ARG A 453 33.02 31.25 40.10
C ARG A 453 33.30 30.43 38.85
N SER A 454 32.76 29.22 38.76
CA SER A 454 32.91 28.35 37.59
C SER A 454 32.32 28.96 36.32
N VAL A 455 31.15 29.62 36.40
CA VAL A 455 30.53 30.32 35.26
C VAL A 455 31.38 31.52 34.83
N MET A 456 31.95 32.29 35.79
CA MET A 456 32.82 33.41 35.48
C MET A 456 34.14 32.96 34.85
N ASP A 457 34.76 31.89 35.35
CA ASP A 457 35.98 31.30 34.78
C ASP A 457 35.74 30.76 33.36
N LYS A 458 34.55 30.22 33.10
CA LYS A 458 34.15 29.81 31.74
C LYS A 458 34.01 31.02 30.82
N ARG A 459 33.34 32.10 31.25
CA ARG A 459 33.22 33.34 30.47
C ARG A 459 34.58 33.98 30.20
N PHE A 460 35.48 34.02 31.18
CA PHE A 460 36.82 34.56 31.02
C PHE A 460 37.64 33.76 30.00
N ARG A 461 37.55 32.42 30.04
CA ARG A 461 38.15 31.55 29.02
C ARG A 461 37.58 31.80 27.62
N ASP A 462 36.26 31.87 27.50
CA ASP A 462 35.57 32.12 26.23
C ASP A 462 35.93 33.50 25.64
N MET A 463 36.12 34.52 26.48
CA MET A 463 36.58 35.86 26.07
C MET A 463 38.03 35.85 25.58
N ASN A 464 38.91 35.10 26.24
CA ASN A 464 40.31 34.97 25.83
C ASN A 464 40.42 34.27 24.47
N GLU A 465 39.64 33.20 24.29
CA GLU A 465 39.49 32.49 23.02
C GLU A 465 38.96 33.42 21.92
N ALA A 466 37.90 34.19 22.21
CA ALA A 466 37.33 35.17 21.29
C ALA A 466 38.35 36.24 20.87
N LYS A 467 39.14 36.75 21.81
CA LYS A 467 40.22 37.71 21.52
C LYS A 467 41.28 37.09 20.62
N GLU A 468 41.72 35.87 20.90
CA GLU A 468 42.77 35.21 20.13
C GLU A 468 42.37 34.98 18.67
N VAL A 469 41.11 34.63 18.44
CA VAL A 469 40.57 34.41 17.09
C VAL A 469 40.29 35.73 16.37
N LEU A 470 39.71 36.73 17.05
CA LEU A 470 39.25 37.96 16.38
C LEU A 470 40.32 39.05 16.21
N LEU A 471 41.46 38.98 16.92
CA LEU A 471 42.57 39.94 16.76
C LEU A 471 43.66 39.48 15.80
N ASP A 472 43.65 38.21 15.40
CA ASP A 472 44.51 37.65 14.38
C ASP A 472 43.74 37.69 13.04
N GLU A 473 44.28 38.40 12.05
CA GLU A 473 43.58 38.64 10.78
C GLU A 473 43.31 37.34 10.01
N GLU A 474 44.24 36.39 10.06
CA GLU A 474 44.11 35.09 9.38
C GLU A 474 43.08 34.22 10.09
N LYS A 475 43.16 34.15 11.42
CA LYS A 475 42.19 33.41 12.23
C LYS A 475 40.79 34.02 12.13
N ARG A 476 40.67 35.35 12.09
CA ARG A 476 39.40 36.06 11.93
C ARG A 476 38.83 35.82 10.54
N ALA A 477 39.64 35.87 9.48
CA ALA A 477 39.17 35.59 8.12
C ALA A 477 38.66 34.15 7.99
N ARG A 478 39.41 33.18 8.52
CA ARG A 478 38.99 31.76 8.58
C ARG A 478 37.74 31.58 9.45
N TYR A 479 37.66 32.31 10.55
CA TYR A 479 36.46 32.35 11.38
C TYR A 479 35.25 32.87 10.58
N ASP A 480 35.38 34.01 9.93
CA ASP A 480 34.30 34.62 9.17
C ASP A 480 33.91 33.78 7.94
N ALA A 481 34.84 32.99 7.39
CA ALA A 481 34.60 32.01 6.32
C ALA A 481 33.91 30.71 6.77
N GLY A 482 33.66 30.53 8.08
CA GLY A 482 32.98 29.35 8.62
C GLY A 482 33.89 28.20 9.05
N GLU A 483 35.21 28.38 9.06
CA GLU A 483 36.17 27.34 9.48
C GLU A 483 36.32 27.24 11.01
N ASP A 484 36.53 26.04 11.54
CA ASP A 484 36.88 25.86 12.95
C ASP A 484 38.36 26.21 13.18
N VAL A 485 38.59 27.41 13.71
CA VAL A 485 39.93 27.99 13.86
C VAL A 485 40.71 27.44 15.05
N MET A 486 40.03 26.76 15.97
CA MET A 486 40.63 26.17 17.17
C MET A 486 41.02 24.69 16.98
N ARG A 487 40.74 24.12 15.81
CA ARG A 487 41.23 22.79 15.43
C ARG A 487 42.67 22.93 14.91
N PRO A 488 43.70 22.33 15.55
CA PRO A 488 45.07 22.43 15.08
C PRO A 488 45.17 21.94 13.64
N GLN A 489 45.73 22.78 12.77
CA GLN A 489 45.92 22.45 11.36
C GLN A 489 47.07 21.45 11.24
N GLY A 490 46.73 20.17 11.15
CA GLY A 490 47.67 19.08 10.83
C GLY A 490 47.69 17.92 11.82
N GLN A 491 46.69 17.04 11.76
CA GLN A 491 46.88 15.64 12.13
C GLN A 491 45.84 14.75 11.45
N GLY A 492 46.22 14.18 10.30
CA GLY A 492 45.72 12.87 9.91
C GLY A 492 46.49 11.80 10.70
N GLY A 493 45.77 10.85 11.30
CA GLY A 493 46.35 9.64 11.89
C GLY A 493 46.28 9.58 13.42
N GLY A 494 45.79 8.45 13.94
CA GLY A 494 45.38 8.23 15.33
C GLY A 494 46.46 8.39 16.41
N GLY A 495 46.00 8.71 17.62
CA GLY A 495 46.80 8.75 18.85
C GLY A 495 46.04 9.40 20.02
N GLN A 496 46.07 8.77 21.19
CA GLN A 496 45.34 9.08 22.43
C GLN A 496 45.58 10.51 22.99
N PRO A 497 44.68 11.07 23.83
CA PRO A 497 44.77 12.45 24.30
C PRO A 497 45.75 12.61 25.47
N PHE A 498 46.79 13.43 25.27
CA PHE A 498 47.73 13.83 26.33
C PHE A 498 47.31 15.18 26.93
N TYR A 499 46.91 15.18 28.20
CA TYR A 499 46.71 16.38 29.01
C TYR A 499 48.06 16.85 29.58
N GLY A 500 48.41 18.11 29.34
CA GLY A 500 49.42 18.84 30.09
C GLY A 500 50.60 19.34 29.26
N GLN A 501 50.71 20.67 29.10
CA GLN A 501 51.92 21.48 29.32
C GLN A 501 51.74 22.94 28.85
N ARG A 502 52.19 23.86 29.73
CA ARG A 502 52.75 25.21 29.53
C ARG A 502 52.23 26.10 28.40
N PHE A 503 51.49 27.14 28.78
CA PHE A 503 51.33 28.37 28.00
C PHE A 503 52.63 29.18 27.99
N HIS A 504 53.23 29.35 26.81
CA HIS A 504 54.23 30.37 26.55
C HIS A 504 53.52 31.70 26.26
N PHE A 505 53.66 32.69 27.15
CA PHE A 505 53.24 34.07 26.86
C PHE A 505 54.31 34.75 26.00
N SER A 506 53.99 34.99 24.73
CA SER A 506 54.78 35.86 23.86
C SER A 506 54.35 37.31 24.10
N THR A 507 55.25 38.12 24.66
CA THR A 507 55.03 39.54 24.96
C THR A 507 55.53 40.42 23.82
N ASN A 508 54.81 40.44 22.69
CA ASN A 508 55.00 41.46 21.66
C ASN A 508 53.74 42.32 21.57
N GLY A 509 53.70 43.44 22.31
CA GLY A 509 52.66 44.46 22.10
C GLY A 509 52.23 45.33 23.29
N PHE A 510 53.00 45.44 24.37
CA PHE A 510 52.66 46.32 25.50
C PHE A 510 53.70 47.44 25.70
N PRO A 511 53.28 48.68 26.01
CA PRO A 511 54.17 49.73 26.51
C PRO A 511 54.82 49.35 27.86
N GLU A 512 56.12 49.59 27.98
CA GLU A 512 57.03 49.14 29.03
C GLU A 512 56.67 49.61 30.46
N GLU A 513 55.80 50.60 30.60
CA GLU A 513 55.39 51.13 31.92
C GLU A 513 54.41 50.22 32.68
N PHE A 514 53.69 49.31 32.02
CA PHE A 514 52.71 48.45 32.72
C PHE A 514 53.36 47.22 33.39
N ALA A 515 54.54 46.80 32.94
CA ALA A 515 55.23 45.62 33.49
C ALA A 515 55.90 45.89 34.84
N LYS A 516 56.24 47.15 35.14
CA LYS A 516 57.00 47.53 36.36
C LYS A 516 56.13 47.60 37.63
N HIS A 517 54.81 47.65 37.51
CA HIS A 517 53.90 47.63 38.67
C HIS A 517 53.34 46.25 39.03
N PHE A 518 53.56 45.22 38.22
CA PHE A 518 52.98 43.89 38.44
C PHE A 518 53.89 42.88 39.15
N PHE A 519 55.21 43.12 39.25
CA PHE A 519 56.18 42.07 39.65
C PHE A 519 57.14 42.45 40.79
N HIS A 520 56.82 43.44 41.63
CA HIS A 520 57.60 43.75 42.82
C HIS A 520 56.74 43.81 44.09
N GLN A 521 56.22 42.65 44.50
CA GLN A 521 55.98 42.42 45.92
C GLN A 521 55.98 40.92 46.23
N GLN A 522 57.03 40.52 46.95
CA GLN A 522 57.04 39.40 47.89
C GLN A 522 57.16 37.99 47.30
N GLY A 523 58.41 37.60 47.04
CA GLY A 523 58.84 36.24 47.30
C GLY A 523 59.06 36.00 48.81
N GLY A 524 59.01 34.73 49.22
CA GLY A 524 59.63 34.30 50.46
C GLY A 524 59.00 33.08 51.13
N GLY A 525 59.70 31.94 51.09
CA GLY A 525 59.88 31.11 52.30
C GLY A 525 59.38 29.67 52.29
N GLY A 526 60.34 28.73 52.32
CA GLY A 526 60.32 27.44 53.05
C GLY A 526 59.32 26.37 52.59
N GLY A 527 59.70 25.14 52.22
CA GLY A 527 60.70 24.26 52.81
C GLY A 527 60.00 23.20 53.68
N GLY A 528 59.96 21.92 53.25
CA GLY A 528 59.45 20.83 54.08
C GLY A 528 59.19 19.53 53.31
N GLN A 529 60.00 18.51 53.59
CA GLN A 529 60.06 17.18 52.97
C GLN A 529 59.01 16.17 53.52
N THR A 530 58.79 15.11 52.72
CA THR A 530 58.40 13.71 53.07
C THR A 530 57.02 13.40 53.65
N PHE A 531 56.27 12.47 53.03
CA PHE A 531 56.18 11.04 53.41
C PHE A 531 55.25 10.26 52.46
N PHE A 532 55.67 9.05 52.08
CA PHE A 532 54.83 7.99 51.50
C PHE A 532 54.13 7.21 52.62
N HIS A 533 52.85 6.82 52.46
CA HIS A 533 52.42 5.41 52.52
C HIS A 533 50.92 5.18 52.18
N PHE A 534 50.72 4.17 51.35
CA PHE A 534 49.60 3.22 51.17
C PHE A 534 48.36 3.29 52.08
N ARG A 535 47.17 3.19 51.45
CA ARG A 535 46.44 1.91 51.40
C ARG A 535 45.53 1.84 50.18
#